data_AF-A0A196SAR6-F1
#
_entry.id   AF-A0A196SAR6-F1
#
_cell.length_a   1.000
_cell.length_b   1.000
_cell.length_c   1.000
_cell.angle_alpha   90.00
_cell.angle_beta   90.00
_cell.angle_gamma   90.00
#
_symmetry.space_group_name_H-M   'P 1'
#
loop_
_entity.id
_entity.type
_entity.pdbx_description
1 polymer ?
#
loop_
_entity_poly.entity_id
_entity_poly.type
_entity_poly.pdbx_seq_one_letter_code
_entity_poly.pdbx_strand_id
1 'polypeptide(L)' 'TKFLRITTRKSPCGEGTNSWEHLEMRIHKRVIDLVAPMDVVRSITTIQIDSSVQVEVTMN' A
#
# COMPACT_ATOMS: atom_id res chain seq x y z
N THR A 1 6.16 -6.28 3.96
CA THR A 1 6.18 -4.85 3.61
C THR A 1 7.05 -4.67 2.38
N LYS A 2 6.65 -3.83 1.42
CA LYS A 2 7.44 -3.54 0.22
C LYS A 2 7.80 -2.06 0.20
N PHE A 3 9.03 -1.77 -0.22
CA PHE A 3 9.57 -0.43 -0.36
C PHE A 3 9.76 -0.15 -1.84
N LEU A 4 8.98 0.79 -2.37
CA LEU A 4 9.16 1.29 -3.73
C LEU A 4 9.98 2.58 -3.63
N ARG A 5 11.08 2.65 -4.37
CA ARG A 5 11.97 3.81 -4.37
C ARG A 5 12.16 4.31 -5.79
N ILE A 6 11.97 5.61 -5.98
CA ILE A 6 12.26 6.30 -7.23
C ILE A 6 13.32 7.35 -6.94
N THR A 7 14.41 7.31 -7.70
CA THR A 7 15.50 8.27 -7.58
C THR A 7 15.50 9.20 -8.79
N THR A 8 15.23 10.49 -8.57
CA THR A 8 15.16 11.51 -9.60
C THR A 8 16.19 12.60 -9.34
N ARG A 9 16.59 13.31 -10.39
CA ARG A 9 17.35 14.55 -10.23
C ARG A 9 16.43 15.61 -9.63
N LYS A 10 16.94 16.39 -8.68
CA LYS A 10 16.16 17.50 -8.08
C LYS A 10 15.92 18.63 -9.08
N SER A 11 16.92 18.93 -9.90
CA SER A 11 16.81 19.96 -10.92
C SER A 11 16.13 19.42 -12.20
N PRO A 12 15.25 20.21 -12.84
CA PRO A 12 14.65 19.86 -14.12
C PRO A 12 15.64 20.07 -15.28
N CYS A 13 16.66 20.91 -15.09
CA CYS A 13 17.72 21.18 -16.06
C CYS A 13 19.01 20.40 -15.75
N GLY A 14 19.84 20.20 -16.78
CA GLY A 14 21.10 19.45 -16.71
C GLY A 14 22.26 20.19 -16.05
N GLU A 15 22.10 21.49 -15.77
CA GLU A 15 23.11 22.36 -15.18
C GLU A 15 23.11 22.33 -13.64
N GLY A 16 24.22 22.77 -13.03
CA GLY A 16 24.39 22.85 -11.57
C GLY A 16 24.86 21.54 -10.90
N THR A 17 24.82 21.50 -9.56
CA THR A 17 25.32 20.36 -8.77
C THR A 17 24.42 19.13 -8.91
N ASN A 18 25.04 17.97 -9.13
CA ASN A 18 24.35 16.68 -9.19
C ASN A 18 23.69 16.34 -7.86
N SER A 19 22.43 16.75 -7.71
CA SER A 19 21.60 16.56 -6.53
C SER A 19 20.42 15.64 -6.86
N TRP A 20 20.22 14.66 -5.99
CA TRP A 20 19.26 13.59 -6.20
C TRP A 20 18.22 13.58 -5.07
N GLU A 21 16.99 13.28 -5.44
CA GLU A 21 15.90 13.00 -4.52
C GLU A 21 15.63 11.50 -4.47
N HIS A 22 15.17 11.02 -3.32
CA HIS A 22 14.84 9.62 -3.10
C HIS A 22 13.41 9.56 -2.58
N LEU A 23 12.47 9.45 -3.51
CA LEU A 23 11.05 9.31 -3.18
C LEU A 23 10.79 7.86 -2.77
N GLU A 24 10.15 7.68 -1.62
CA GLU A 24 9.79 6.36 -1.09
C GLU A 24 8.27 6.21 -0.95
N MET A 25 7.76 5.05 -1.37
CA MET A 25 6.43 4.58 -1.04
C MET A 25 6.53 3.23 -0.30
N ARG A 26 5.89 3.13 0.87
CA ARG A 26 5.92 1.95 1.73
C ARG A 26 4.56 1.27 1.72
N ILE A 27 4.51 0.07 1.15
CA ILE A 27 3.28 -0.72 1.03
C ILE A 27 3.28 -1.81 2.10
N HIS A 28 2.30 -1.75 2.99
CA HIS A 28 2.11 -2.71 4.07
C HIS A 28 0.97 -3.67 3.74
N LYS A 29 1.30 -4.88 3.25
CA LYS A 29 0.32 -5.94 2.99
C LYS A 29 0.25 -6.90 4.19
N ARG A 30 -0.97 -7.20 4.64
CA ARG A 30 -1.32 -8.25 5.62
C ARG A 30 -2.25 -9.25 4.92
N VAL A 31 -2.16 -10.53 5.27
CA VAL A 31 -3.06 -11.58 4.80
C VAL A 31 -3.64 -12.26 6.03
N ILE A 32 -4.95 -12.47 6.03
CA ILE A 32 -5.68 -13.12 7.12
C ILE A 32 -6.50 -14.23 6.47
N ASP A 33 -6.19 -15.47 6.83
CA ASP A 33 -6.95 -16.64 6.40
C ASP A 33 -7.96 -17.00 7.50
N LEU A 34 -9.23 -17.12 7.12
CA LEU A 34 -10.32 -17.42 8.04
C LEU A 34 -11.18 -18.55 7.47
N VAL A 35 -11.49 -19.54 8.30
CA VAL A 35 -12.51 -20.55 8.01
C VAL A 35 -13.76 -20.17 8.77
N ALA A 36 -14.72 -19.56 8.08
CA ALA A 36 -15.97 -19.11 8.68
C ALA A 36 -17.11 -19.10 7.65
N PRO A 37 -18.38 -19.21 8.10
CA PRO A 37 -19.53 -19.05 7.23
C PRO A 37 -19.65 -17.61 6.69
N MET A 38 -20.29 -17.45 5.53
CA MET A 38 -20.39 -16.18 4.80
C MET A 38 -21.05 -15.04 5.60
N ASP A 39 -21.93 -15.36 6.54
CA ASP A 39 -22.58 -14.36 7.39
C ASP A 39 -21.58 -13.65 8.31
N VAL A 40 -20.61 -14.39 8.85
CA VAL A 40 -19.55 -13.84 9.70
C VAL A 40 -18.57 -12.98 8.89
N VAL A 41 -18.26 -13.40 7.65
CA VAL A 41 -17.40 -12.62 6.74
C VAL A 41 -18.01 -11.25 6.44
N ARG A 42 -19.33 -11.19 6.19
CA ARG A 42 -20.05 -9.92 5.96
C ARG A 42 -20.02 -9.00 7.17
N SER A 43 -20.15 -9.55 8.37
CA SER A 43 -20.04 -8.75 9.60
C SER A 43 -18.64 -8.15 9.77
N ILE A 44 -17.59 -8.91 9.44
CA ILE A 44 -16.19 -8.44 9.54
C ILE A 44 -15.91 -7.32 8.54
N THR A 45 -16.38 -7.43 7.29
CA THR A 45 -16.18 -6.39 6.27
C THR A 45 -16.94 -5.10 6.56
N THR A 46 -17.97 -5.14 7.42
CA THR A 46 -18.78 -3.98 7.79
C THR A 46 -18.13 -3.15 8.91
N ILE A 47 -17.10 -3.69 9.58
CA ILE A 47 -16.33 -2.95 10.58
C ILE A 47 -15.69 -1.73 9.91
N GLN A 48 -15.62 -0.61 10.63
CA GLN A 48 -15.02 0.62 10.11
C GLN A 48 -13.52 0.44 9.87
N ILE A 49 -13.19 0.15 8.62
CA ILE A 49 -11.84 0.18 8.09
C ILE A 49 -11.58 1.62 7.63
N ASP A 50 -10.40 2.13 7.96
CA ASP A 50 -9.97 3.46 7.51
C ASP A 50 -9.93 3.53 5.97
N SER A 51 -10.41 4.64 5.40
CA SER A 51 -10.52 4.81 3.94
C SER A 51 -9.18 4.80 3.20
N SER A 52 -8.06 4.93 3.92
CA SER A 52 -6.71 4.82 3.36
C SER A 52 -6.28 3.37 3.07
N VAL A 53 -7.04 2.37 3.55
CA VAL A 53 -6.67 0.96 3.44
C VAL A 53 -7.53 0.27 2.38
N GLN A 54 -6.88 -0.25 1.34
CA GLN A 54 -7.52 -1.11 0.35
C GLN A 54 -7.61 -2.55 0.89
N VAL A 55 -8.82 -3.10 0.89
CA VAL A 55 -9.10 -4.48 1.31
C VAL A 55 -9.73 -5.24 0.15
N GLU A 56 -9.21 -6.43 -0.12
CA GLU A 56 -9.75 -7.37 -1.11
C GLU A 56 -10.10 -8.67 -0.39
N VAL A 57 -11.26 -9.24 -0.70
CA VAL A 57 -11.74 -10.49 -0.11
C VAL A 57 -11.87 -11.52 -1.23
N THR A 58 -11.26 -12.69 -1.03
CA THR A 58 -11.34 -13.82 -1.96
C THR A 58 -11.94 -15.01 -1.22
N MET A 59 -12.97 -15.63 -1.80
CA MET A 59 -13.58 -16.87 -1.30
C MET A 59 -13.05 -18.02 -2.16
N ASN A 60 -12.50 -19.04 -1.52
CA ASN A 60 -12.09 -20.28 -2.18
C ASN A 60 -13.20 -21.33 -2.11
#